data_AF-W1Y9X7-F1
#
_entry.id   AF-W1Y9X7-F1
#
_cell.length_a   1.000
_cell.length_b   1.000
_cell.length_c   1.000
_cell.angle_alpha   90.00
_cell.angle_beta   90.00
_cell.angle_gamma   90.00
#
_symmetry.space_group_name_H-M   'P 1'
#
loop_
_entity.id
_entity.type
_entity.pdbx_description
1 polymer ?
#
loop_
_entity_poly.entity_id
_entity_poly.type
_entity_poly.pdbx_seq_one_letter_code
_entity_poly.pdbx_strand_id
1 'polypeptide(L)' 'GPSGVGKGTVRREIFESSENQFQYSVSMTTRAQRPGEVDGVDYFFRTREEFEELIRQGQMLEYAEYVGNYYGTPLTYV' A
#
# COMPACT_ATOMS: atom_id res chain seq x y z
N GLY A 1 -9.72 6.13 -4.81
CA GLY A 1 -9.80 7.41 -5.52
C GLY A 1 -8.43 7.86 -6.01
N PRO A 2 -8.32 8.64 -7.10
CA PRO A 2 -7.07 9.02 -7.75
C PRO A 2 -6.13 9.85 -6.83
N SER A 3 -4.86 10.02 -7.21
CA SER A 3 -3.92 10.86 -6.44
C SER A 3 -4.40 12.31 -6.35
N GLY A 4 -4.12 13.00 -5.23
CA GLY A 4 -4.48 14.42 -5.03
C GLY A 4 -5.88 14.69 -4.47
N VAL A 5 -6.76 13.69 -4.35
CA VAL A 5 -8.16 13.89 -3.88
C VAL A 5 -8.33 14.07 -2.35
N GLY A 6 -7.24 14.29 -1.60
CA GLY A 6 -7.33 14.55 -0.15
C GLY A 6 -7.42 13.31 0.77
N LYS A 7 -7.15 12.10 0.26
CA LYS A 7 -7.17 10.86 1.08
C LYS A 7 -6.25 10.91 2.30
N GLY A 8 -5.07 11.55 2.16
CA GLY A 8 -4.12 11.72 3.26
C GLY A 8 -4.67 12.61 4.38
N THR A 9 -5.42 13.67 4.03
CA THR A 9 -6.09 14.56 5.00
C THR A 9 -7.13 13.80 5.79
N VAL A 10 -8.00 13.03 5.13
CA VAL A 10 -9.02 12.21 5.81
C VAL A 10 -8.39 11.16 6.71
N ARG A 11 -7.31 10.50 6.24
CA ARG A 11 -6.55 9.54 7.06
C ARG A 11 -6.05 10.23 8.34
N ARG A 12 -5.40 11.38 8.23
CA ARG A 12 -4.86 12.09 9.39
C ARG A 12 -5.94 12.34 10.45
N GLU A 13 -7.07 12.92 10.05
CA GLU A 13 -8.17 13.24 10.98
C GLU A 13 -8.76 11.98 11.66
N ILE A 14 -8.89 10.85 10.93
CA ILE A 14 -9.39 9.60 11.50
C ILE A 14 -8.44 9.03 12.56
N PHE A 15 -7.13 9.12 12.34
CA PHE A 15 -6.12 8.54 13.23
C PHE A 15 -5.63 9.49 14.33
N GLU A 16 -6.04 10.76 14.33
CA GLU A 16 -5.76 11.72 15.42
C GLU A 16 -6.62 11.47 16.67
N SER A 17 -7.78 10.83 16.54
CA SER A 17 -8.60 10.41 17.68
C SER A 17 -8.12 9.07 18.25
N SER A 18 -7.73 9.06 19.52
CA SER A 18 -7.34 7.85 20.25
C SER A 18 -8.50 6.87 20.53
N GLU A 19 -9.75 7.28 20.27
CA GLU A 19 -10.92 6.41 20.43
C GLU A 19 -11.12 5.44 19.25
N ASN A 20 -10.45 5.70 18.13
CA ASN A 20 -10.55 4.89 16.92
C ASN A 20 -9.53 3.73 16.94
N GLN A 21 -10.01 2.49 17.02
CA GLN A 21 -9.17 1.28 16.93
C GLN A 21 -9.05 0.81 15.46
N PHE A 22 -8.57 1.66 14.58
CA PHE A 22 -8.29 1.27 13.20
C PHE A 22 -6.82 0.87 13.03
N GLN A 23 -6.57 -0.11 12.17
CA GLN A 23 -5.24 -0.34 11.61
C GLN A 23 -5.27 0.07 10.13
N TYR A 24 -4.31 0.90 9.74
CA TYR A 24 -4.20 1.32 8.36
C TYR A 24 -3.48 0.23 7.56
N SER A 25 -4.17 -0.42 6.63
CA SER A 25 -3.52 -1.35 5.70
C SER A 25 -2.63 -0.57 4.73
N VAL A 26 -1.34 -0.91 4.70
CA VAL A 26 -0.36 -0.35 3.77
C VAL A 26 -0.23 -1.31 2.59
N SER A 27 -0.60 -0.85 1.40
CA SER A 27 -0.46 -1.63 0.17
C SER A 27 1.00 -1.78 -0.26
N MET A 28 1.30 -2.81 -1.04
CA MET A 28 2.57 -3.02 -1.73
C MET A 28 2.49 -2.51 -3.17
N THR A 29 3.61 -2.04 -3.73
CA THR A 29 3.72 -1.67 -5.15
C THR A 29 5.09 -1.97 -5.74
N THR A 30 5.14 -2.21 -7.05
CA THR A 30 6.39 -2.31 -7.81
C THR A 30 6.87 -1.00 -8.41
N ARG A 31 6.08 0.07 -8.26
CA ARG A 31 6.47 1.40 -8.71
C ARG A 31 7.66 1.87 -7.87
N ALA A 32 8.65 2.46 -8.53
CA ALA A 32 9.75 3.13 -7.83
C ALA A 32 9.23 4.21 -6.86
N GLN A 33 9.81 4.23 -5.66
CA GLN A 33 9.55 5.24 -4.64
C GLN A 33 9.83 6.65 -5.18
N ARG A 34 8.91 7.59 -4.97
CA ARG A 34 9.09 9.01 -5.31
C ARG A 34 9.79 9.75 -4.17
N PRO A 35 10.43 10.90 -4.46
CA PRO A 35 10.95 11.76 -3.42
C PRO A 35 9.89 12.13 -2.39
N GLY A 36 10.18 11.89 -1.11
CA GLY A 36 9.30 12.17 0.03
C GLY A 36 8.37 11.04 0.45
N GLU A 37 8.25 9.96 -0.33
CA GLU A 37 7.54 8.74 0.09
C GLU A 37 8.41 7.91 1.05
N VAL A 38 7.80 7.14 1.94
CA VAL A 38 8.47 6.32 2.96
C VAL A 38 8.00 4.86 2.85
N ASP A 39 8.96 3.93 2.75
CA ASP A 39 8.67 2.49 2.71
C ASP A 39 8.01 2.01 4.01
N GLY A 40 6.96 1.20 3.88
CA GLY A 40 6.15 0.72 4.99
C GLY A 40 5.18 1.74 5.59
N VAL A 41 5.14 2.98 5.06
CA VAL A 41 4.18 4.02 5.50
C VAL A 41 3.24 4.41 4.36
N ASP A 42 3.80 4.72 3.19
CA ASP A 42 3.03 5.06 1.99
C ASP A 42 2.68 3.81 1.19
N TYR A 43 3.70 2.97 0.94
CA TYR A 43 3.61 1.65 0.35
C TYR A 43 4.74 0.77 0.86
N PHE A 44 4.60 -0.55 0.71
CA PHE A 44 5.76 -1.43 0.61
C PHE A 44 6.27 -1.42 -0.82
N PHE A 45 7.43 -0.80 -1.06
CA PHE A 45 8.07 -0.75 -2.36
C PHE A 45 8.89 -2.03 -2.57
N ARG A 46 8.51 -2.84 -3.55
CA ARG A 46 9.20 -4.08 -3.88
C ARG A 46 9.55 -4.13 -5.36
N THR A 47 10.48 -5.00 -5.72
CA THR A 47 10.73 -5.32 -7.13
C THR A 47 9.54 -6.09 -7.72
N ARG A 48 9.45 -6.14 -9.05
CA ARG A 48 8.40 -6.92 -9.72
C ARG A 48 8.52 -8.40 -9.40
N GLU A 49 9.74 -8.89 -9.36
CA GLU A 49 10.08 -10.29 -9.10
C GLU A 49 9.66 -10.71 -7.69
N GLU A 50 9.92 -9.88 -6.67
CA GLU A 50 9.45 -10.11 -5.29
C GLU A 50 7.92 -10.12 -5.21
N PHE A 51 7.25 -9.20 -5.90
CA PHE A 51 5.79 -9.14 -5.91
C PHE A 51 5.18 -10.40 -6.55
N GLU A 52 5.71 -10.82 -7.70
CA GLU A 52 5.25 -12.03 -8.40
C GLU A 52 5.51 -13.31 -7.59
N GLU A 53 6.60 -13.37 -6.83
CA GLU A 53 6.84 -14.45 -5.87
C GLU A 53 5.74 -14.50 -4.79
N LEU A 54 5.36 -13.35 -4.22
CA LEU A 54 4.27 -13.30 -3.22
C LEU A 54 2.91 -13.70 -3.80
N ILE A 55 2.62 -13.35 -5.06
CA ILE A 55 1.43 -13.85 -5.77
C ILE A 55 1.49 -15.38 -5.86
N ARG A 56 2.63 -15.96 -6.29
CA ARG A 56 2.80 -17.42 -6.41
C ARG A 56 2.65 -18.15 -5.08
N GLN A 57 3.07 -17.53 -4.00
CA GLN A 57 2.95 -18.06 -2.64
C GLN A 57 1.55 -17.84 -2.02
N GLY A 58 0.62 -17.20 -2.75
CA GLY A 58 -0.71 -16.88 -2.23
C GLY A 58 -0.69 -15.88 -1.07
N GLN A 59 0.33 -15.03 -0.99
CA GLN A 59 0.56 -14.07 0.10
C GLN A 59 -0.07 -12.69 -0.16
N MET A 60 -0.94 -12.58 -1.16
CA MET A 60 -1.63 -11.33 -1.54
C MET A 60 -3.13 -11.50 -1.36
N LEU A 61 -3.76 -10.62 -0.58
CA LEU A 61 -5.22 -10.59 -0.41
C LEU A 61 -5.91 -10.17 -1.72
N GLU A 62 -5.36 -9.15 -2.37
CA GLU A 62 -5.77 -8.65 -3.66
C GLU A 62 -4.58 -7.98 -4.37
N TYR A 63 -4.63 -7.92 -5.69
CA TYR A 63 -3.65 -7.20 -6.50
C TYR A 63 -4.21 -6.84 -7.89
N ALA A 64 -3.63 -5.81 -8.50
CA ALA A 64 -3.90 -5.40 -9.87
C ALA A 64 -2.65 -4.77 -10.50
N GLU A 65 -2.57 -4.83 -11.83
CA GLU A 65 -1.54 -4.11 -12.59
C GLU A 65 -2.09 -2.82 -13.17
N TYR A 66 -1.38 -1.72 -12.97
CA TYR A 66 -1.73 -0.40 -13.48
C TYR A 66 -0.48 0.33 -13.98
N VAL A 67 -0.49 0.71 -15.26
CA VAL A 67 0.62 1.42 -15.94
C VAL A 67 1.96 0.68 -15.71
N GLY A 68 1.95 -0.64 -15.94
CA GLY A 68 3.13 -1.51 -15.84
C GLY A 68 3.64 -1.77 -14.41
N ASN A 69 2.90 -1.35 -13.38
CA ASN A 69 3.27 -1.58 -11.99
C ASN A 69 2.18 -2.36 -11.26
N TYR A 70 2.58 -3.30 -10.41
CA TYR A 70 1.65 -3.96 -9.51
C TYR A 70 1.33 -3.09 -8.31
N TYR A 71 0.11 -3.24 -7.82
CA TYR A 71 -0.39 -2.70 -6.57
C TYR A 71 -1.25 -3.77 -5.91
N GLY A 72 -1.13 -3.95 -4.60
CA GLY A 72 -1.95 -4.94 -3.90
C GLY A 72 -1.75 -4.91 -2.40
N THR A 73 -2.53 -5.71 -1.68
CA THR A 73 -2.51 -5.76 -0.21
C THR A 73 -1.88 -7.08 0.24
N PRO A 74 -0.70 -7.07 0.89
CA PRO A 74 -0.06 -8.30 1.38
C PRO A 74 -0.78 -8.84 2.61
N LEU A 75 -0.92 -10.17 2.71
CA LEU A 75 -1.59 -10.83 3.84
C LEU A 75 -0.86 -10.68 5.16
N THR A 76 0.47 -10.48 5.13
CA THR A 76 1.30 -10.35 6.34
C THR A 76 1.05 -9.05 7.12
N TYR A 77 0.32 -8.11 6.55
CA TYR A 77 0.04 -6.79 7.12
C TYR A 77 -1.46 -6.56 7.40
N VAL A 78 -2.28 -7.62 7.29
CA VAL A 78 -3.72 -7.61 7.57
C VAL A 78 -4.00 -8.40 8.85
#